data_AF-A0A965Z578-F1
#
_entry.id   AF-A0A965Z578-F1
#
_cell.length_a   1.000
_cell.length_b   1.000
_cell.length_c   1.000
_cell.angle_alpha   90.00
_cell.angle_beta   90.00
_cell.angle_gamma   90.00
#
_symmetry.space_group_name_H-M   'P 1'
#
loop_
_entity.id
_entity.type
_entity.pdbx_description
1 polymer ?
#
loop_
_entity_poly.entity_id
_entity_poly.type
_entity_poly.pdbx_seq_one_letter_code
_entity_poly.pdbx_strand_id
1 'polypeptide(L)' 'MKPCDVCGEPLAPGAAVCPYCEAPQAPAAGERAAGPAVRNVDIETGLPTVAEALRRLEAQLDRARADGVGVVRVIHG' A
#
# COMPACT_ATOMS: atom_id res chain seq x y z
N MET A 1 9.67 -0.49 -21.67
CA MET A 1 9.16 0.79 -22.19
C MET A 1 7.65 0.76 -22.12
N LYS A 2 6.97 1.86 -21.78
CA LYS A 2 5.50 1.99 -21.82
C LYS A 2 5.10 3.24 -22.62
N PRO A 3 4.01 3.26 -23.40
CA PRO A 3 3.55 4.49 -24.02
C PRO A 3 2.99 5.44 -22.96
N CYS A 4 3.07 6.75 -23.22
CA CYS A 4 2.40 7.75 -22.42
C CYS A 4 0.88 7.61 -22.53
N ASP A 5 0.18 7.67 -21.39
CA ASP A 5 -1.29 7.53 -21.30
C ASP A 5 -2.05 8.68 -22.01
N VAL A 6 -1.36 9.78 -22.35
CA VAL A 6 -1.95 10.98 -22.97
C VAL A 6 -1.43 11.23 -24.39
N CYS A 7 -0.11 11.29 -24.57
CA CYS A 7 0.48 11.68 -25.87
C CYS A 7 1.09 10.50 -26.65
N GLY A 8 1.11 9.29 -26.10
CA GLY A 8 1.59 8.09 -26.79
C GLY A 8 3.12 7.95 -26.93
N GLU A 9 3.91 8.94 -26.52
CA GLU A 9 5.38 8.88 -26.57
C GLU A 9 5.95 7.73 -25.70
N PRO A 10 7.08 7.10 -26.10
CA PRO A 10 7.65 5.99 -25.37
C PRO A 10 8.38 6.48 -24.11
N LEU A 11 7.94 5.98 -22.96
CA LEU A 11 8.47 6.30 -21.63
C LEU A 11 9.21 5.12 -21.01
N ALA A 12 10.09 5.44 -20.05
CA ALA A 12 10.64 4.44 -19.16
C ALA A 12 9.51 3.78 -18.34
N PRO A 13 9.58 2.46 -18.01
CA PRO A 13 8.52 1.73 -17.31
C PRO A 13 8.03 2.39 -16.01
N GLY A 14 8.94 3.03 -15.25
CA GLY A 14 8.62 3.71 -13.98
C GLY A 14 8.52 5.24 -14.07
N ALA A 15 8.38 5.81 -15.27
CA ALA A 15 8.23 7.26 -15.41
C ALA A 15 6.89 7.70 -14.82
N ALA A 16 6.93 8.50 -13.74
CA ALA A 16 5.73 9.05 -13.08
C ALA A 16 5.15 10.27 -13.81
N VAL A 17 5.97 10.96 -14.61
CA VAL A 17 5.58 12.13 -15.41
C VAL A 17 6.16 11.98 -16.81
N CYS A 18 5.37 12.30 -17.84
CA CYS A 18 5.85 12.33 -19.22
C CYS A 18 6.73 13.57 -19.45
N PRO A 19 7.97 13.45 -19.96
CA PRO A 19 8.83 14.61 -20.23
C PRO A 19 8.41 15.41 -21.47
N TYR A 20 7.43 14.93 -22.24
CA TYR A 20 6.99 15.57 -23.49
C TYR A 20 5.69 16.36 -23.32
N CYS A 21 4.69 15.78 -22.67
CA CYS A 21 3.39 16.43 -22.44
C CYS A 21 3.11 16.76 -20.97
N GLU A 22 4.07 16.46 -20.07
CA GLU A 22 3.99 16.74 -18.63
C GLU A 22 2.84 16.03 -17.89
N ALA A 23 2.11 15.14 -18.58
CA ALA A 23 1.02 14.41 -17.99
C ALA A 23 1.52 13.40 -16.93
N PRO A 24 0.87 13.33 -15.75
CA PRO A 24 1.14 12.27 -14.78
C PRO A 24 0.79 10.91 -15.38
N GLN A 25 1.57 9.90 -15.01
CA GLN A 25 1.51 8.57 -15.57
C GLN A 25 1.04 7.56 -14.53
N ALA A 26 0.17 6.63 -14.92
CA ALA A 26 -0.20 5.54 -14.03
C ALA A 26 1.04 4.65 -13.74
N PRO A 27 1.25 4.22 -12.49
CA PRO A 27 2.28 3.24 -12.15
C PRO A 27 2.05 1.96 -12.96
N ALA A 28 3.12 1.29 -13.36
CA ALA A 28 3.00 0.09 -14.18
C ALA A 28 2.18 -0.98 -13.44
N ALA A 29 1.27 -1.64 -14.15
CA ALA A 29 0.48 -2.73 -13.59
C ALA A 29 1.43 -3.85 -13.13
N GLY A 30 1.57 -4.01 -11.80
CA GLY A 30 2.52 -4.94 -11.18
C GLY A 30 3.53 -4.28 -10.24
N GLU A 31 3.74 -2.97 -10.34
CA GLU A 31 4.48 -2.17 -9.36
C GLU A 31 3.56 -1.73 -8.22
N ARG A 32 2.77 -2.65 -7.66
CA ARG A 32 2.49 -2.51 -6.24
C ARG A 32 3.84 -2.77 -5.60
N ALA A 33 4.44 -1.75 -4.99
CA ALA A 33 5.59 -1.95 -4.11
C ALA A 33 5.30 -3.24 -3.34
N ALA A 34 6.20 -4.22 -3.40
CA ALA A 34 6.04 -5.45 -2.64
C ALA A 34 6.01 -5.03 -1.17
N GLY A 35 4.81 -4.69 -0.68
CA GLY A 35 4.58 -4.31 0.70
C GLY A 35 5.09 -5.47 1.53
N PRO A 36 5.56 -5.22 2.77
CA PRO A 36 6.06 -6.29 3.62
C PRO A 36 5.04 -7.43 3.63
N ALA A 37 5.53 -8.64 3.31
CA ALA A 37 4.69 -9.78 2.92
C ALA A 37 3.57 -10.10 3.94
N VAL A 38 3.77 -9.74 5.20
CA VAL A 38 2.78 -9.78 6.28
C VAL A 38 3.15 -8.74 7.34
N ARG A 39 2.19 -7.98 7.85
CA ARG A 39 2.34 -7.18 9.08
C ARG A 39 1.72 -7.89 10.27
N ASN A 40 2.49 -8.05 11.35
CA ASN A 40 1.98 -8.60 12.60
C ASN A 40 1.31 -7.50 13.42
N VAL A 41 0.09 -7.75 13.88
CA VAL A 41 -0.67 -6.87 14.76
C VAL A 41 -1.01 -7.65 16.02
N ASP A 42 -0.29 -7.35 17.09
CA ASP A 42 -0.56 -7.86 18.43
C ASP A 42 -1.64 -6.98 19.06
N ILE A 43 -2.80 -7.59 19.36
CA ILE A 43 -3.92 -6.92 20.03
C ILE A 43 -4.06 -7.35 21.50
N GLU A 44 -3.19 -8.25 21.99
CA GLU A 44 -3.15 -8.71 23.37
C GLU A 44 -2.22 -7.87 24.26
N THR A 45 -1.37 -7.04 23.66
CA THR A 45 -0.40 -6.18 24.34
C THR A 45 -1.05 -5.36 25.46
N GLY A 46 -0.68 -5.65 26.70
CA GLY A 46 -1.18 -4.95 27.87
C GLY A 46 -2.57 -5.37 28.34
N LEU A 47 -3.06 -6.55 27.92
CA LEU A 47 -4.34 -7.14 28.33
C LEU A 47 -5.53 -6.16 28.19
N PRO A 48 -5.77 -5.62 26.98
CA PRO A 48 -6.86 -4.68 26.76
C PRO A 48 -8.24 -5.33 26.92
N THR A 49 -9.25 -4.50 27.15
CA THR A 49 -10.64 -4.94 27.00
C THR A 49 -10.92 -5.29 25.53
N VAL A 50 -11.97 -6.08 25.27
CA VAL A 50 -12.39 -6.42 23.90
C VAL A 50 -12.61 -5.16 23.06
N ALA A 51 -13.27 -4.15 23.60
CA ALA A 51 -13.52 -2.89 22.91
C ALA A 51 -12.22 -2.14 22.57
N GLU A 52 -11.24 -2.16 23.47
CA GLU A 52 -9.94 -1.54 23.24
C GLU A 52 -9.12 -2.30 22.18
N ALA A 53 -9.13 -3.63 22.22
CA ALA A 53 -8.48 -4.48 21.23
C ALA A 53 -9.04 -4.24 19.81
N LEU A 54 -10.37 -4.10 19.68
CA LEU A 54 -11.03 -3.78 18.41
C LEU A 54 -10.62 -2.41 17.87
N ARG A 55 -10.62 -1.37 18.70
CA ARG A 55 -10.17 -0.02 18.28
C ARG A 55 -8.72 -0.02 17.82
N ARG A 56 -7.85 -0.78 18.51
CA ARG A 56 -6.44 -0.94 18.11
C ARG A 56 -6.32 -1.65 16.77
N LEU A 57 -7.09 -2.71 16.56
CA LEU A 57 -7.10 -3.45 15.30
C LEU A 57 -7.51 -2.55 14.13
N GLU A 58 -8.59 -1.77 14.28
CA GLU A 58 -9.06 -0.81 13.27
C GLU A 58 -7.94 0.18 12.89
N ALA A 59 -7.31 0.80 13.89
CA ALA A 59 -6.22 1.75 13.64
C ALA A 59 -5.01 1.11 12.94
N GLN A 60 -4.70 -0.16 13.21
CA GLN A 60 -3.60 -0.87 12.56
C GLN A 60 -3.94 -1.28 11.13
N LEU A 61 -5.20 -1.63 10.85
CA LEU A 61 -5.68 -1.91 9.49
C LEU A 61 -5.62 -0.65 8.61
N ASP A 62 -6.00 0.51 9.13
CA ASP A 62 -5.93 1.77 8.39
C ASP A 62 -4.49 2.16 8.05
N ARG A 63 -3.56 1.97 9.01
CA ARG A 63 -2.13 2.12 8.75
C ARG A 63 -1.63 1.13 7.72
N ALA A 64 -2.00 -0.15 7.83
CA ALA A 64 -1.62 -1.18 6.89
C ALA A 64 -2.07 -0.84 5.45
N ARG A 65 -3.28 -0.28 5.29
CA ARG A 65 -3.77 0.21 4.00
C ARG A 65 -2.96 1.38 3.47
N ALA A 66 -2.69 2.39 4.31
CA ALA A 66 -1.87 3.55 3.93
C ALA A 66 -0.45 3.13 3.52
N ASP A 67 0.09 2.12 4.20
CA ASP A 67 1.43 1.56 3.98
C ASP A 67 1.47 0.55 2.81
N GLY A 68 0.34 0.27 2.15
CA GLY A 68 0.26 -0.67 1.02
C GLY A 68 0.48 -2.14 1.40
N VAL A 69 0.25 -2.51 2.66
CA VAL A 69 0.41 -3.88 3.16
C VAL A 69 -0.73 -4.77 2.65
N GLY A 70 -0.38 -5.88 2.00
CA GLY A 70 -1.36 -6.82 1.44
C GLY A 70 -1.95 -7.82 2.44
N VAL A 71 -1.23 -8.15 3.52
CA VAL A 71 -1.65 -9.15 4.51
C VAL A 71 -1.34 -8.68 5.93
N VAL A 72 -2.32 -8.82 6.82
CA VAL A 72 -2.18 -8.55 8.26
C VAL A 72 -2.41 -9.84 9.03
N ARG A 73 -1.48 -10.22 9.92
CA ARG A 73 -1.62 -11.33 10.86
C ARG A 73 -1.93 -10.78 12.24
N VAL A 74 -3.11 -11.11 12.75
CA VAL A 74 -3.56 -10.71 14.09
C VAL A 74 -3.10 -11.75 15.12
N ILE A 75 -2.52 -11.30 16.22
CA ILE A 75 -2.12 -12.13 17.37
C ILE A 75 -3.04 -11.76 18.53
N HIS A 76 -3.86 -12.71 18.98
CA HIS A 76 -4.92 -12.47 19.97
C HIS A 76 -5.04 -13.55 21.07
N GLY A 77 -4.05 -14.45 21.20
CA GLY A 77 -4.13 -15.62 22.08
C GLY A 77 -5.02 -16.74 21.55
#